data_AF-A0A2J4YIZ8-F1
#
_entry.id   AF-A0A2J4YIZ8-F1
#
_cell.length_a   1.000
_cell.length_b   1.000
_cell.length_c   1.000
_cell.angle_alpha   90.00
_cell.angle_beta   90.00
_cell.angle_gamma   90.00
#
_symmetry.space_group_name_H-M   'P 1'
#
loop_
_entity.id
_entity.type
_entity.pdbx_description
1 polymer ?
#
loop_
_entity_poly.entity_id
_entity_poly.type
_entity_poly.pdbx_seq_one_letter_code
_entity_poly.pdbx_strand_id
1 'polypeptide(L)' 'MNFSTISVIGLGYIGLPTAAAFASRQKRVVGVDIN' A
#
# COMPACT_ATOMS: atom_id res chain seq x y z
N MET A 1 -6.93 -7.15 16.74
CA MET A 1 -5.57 -7.00 16.16
C MET A 1 -5.51 -5.65 15.46
N ASN A 2 -4.54 -4.78 15.78
CA ASN A 2 -4.38 -3.49 15.10
C ASN A 2 -3.24 -3.59 14.08
N PHE A 3 -3.56 -3.50 12.79
CA PHE A 3 -2.55 -3.46 11.74
C PHE A 3 -1.99 -2.03 11.64
N SER A 4 -0.71 -1.89 11.98
CA SER A 4 0.01 -0.61 12.00
C SER A 4 0.63 -0.27 10.64
N THR A 5 0.98 -1.30 9.86
CA THR A 5 1.66 -1.16 8.56
C THR A 5 1.03 -2.12 7.56
N ILE A 6 0.81 -1.64 6.34
CA ILE A 6 0.26 -2.40 5.21
C ILE A 6 1.34 -2.48 4.13
N SER A 7 1.66 -3.68 3.65
CA SER A 7 2.55 -3.86 2.50
C SER A 7 1.75 -4.12 1.25
N VAL A 8 2.03 -3.39 0.17
CA VAL A 8 1.44 -3.61 -1.16
C VAL A 8 2.56 -4.05 -2.11
N ILE A 9 2.47 -5.29 -2.60
CA ILE A 9 3.44 -5.89 -3.51
C ILE A 9 2.89 -5.81 -4.94
N GLY A 10 3.66 -5.19 -5.82
CA GLY A 10 3.27 -4.77 -7.16
C GLY A 10 2.52 -3.44 -7.12
N LEU A 11 3.05 -2.41 -7.81
CA LEU A 11 2.49 -1.06 -7.92
C LEU A 11 1.98 -0.76 -9.34
N GLY A 12 1.52 -1.79 -10.03
CA GLY A 12 0.79 -1.65 -11.28
C GLY A 12 -0.58 -0.97 -11.09
N TYR A 13 -1.40 -1.02 -12.14
CA TYR A 13 -2.71 -0.34 -12.18
C TYR A 13 -3.62 -0.62 -10.97
N ILE A 14 -3.56 -1.79 -10.35
CA ILE A 14 -4.34 -2.10 -9.14
C ILE A 14 -3.58 -1.75 -7.86
N GLY A 15 -2.30 -2.08 -7.81
CA GLY A 15 -1.50 -1.95 -6.60
C GLY A 15 -1.28 -0.50 -6.17
N LEU A 16 -0.99 0.38 -7.12
CA LEU A 16 -0.75 1.80 -6.82
C LEU A 16 -1.98 2.52 -6.25
N PRO A 17 -3.17 2.49 -6.88
CA PRO A 17 -4.35 3.12 -6.29
C PRO A 17 -4.80 2.45 -4.98
N THR A 18 -4.54 1.14 -4.82
CA THR A 18 -4.81 0.44 -3.55
C THR A 18 -3.89 0.93 -2.43
N ALA A 19 -2.59 1.05 -2.69
CA ALA A 19 -1.61 1.61 -1.75
C ALA A 19 -1.97 3.06 -1.36
N ALA A 20 -2.35 3.88 -2.35
CA ALA A 20 -2.78 5.26 -2.12
C ALA A 20 -4.07 5.34 -1.27
N ALA A 21 -5.05 4.46 -1.53
CA ALA A 21 -6.28 4.39 -0.75
C ALA A 21 -6.02 3.98 0.72
N PHE A 22 -5.05 3.12 0.98
CA PHE A 22 -4.65 2.78 2.34
C PHE A 22 -3.86 3.90 3.02
N ALA A 23 -2.94 4.55 2.29
CA ALA A 23 -2.15 5.66 2.82
C ALA A 23 -3.00 6.89 3.18
N SER A 24 -4.04 7.18 2.38
CA SER A 24 -4.96 8.30 2.65
C SER A 24 -5.75 8.15 3.94
N ARG A 25 -5.92 6.92 4.44
CA ARG A 25 -6.58 6.60 5.71
C ARG A 25 -5.61 6.57 6.90
N GLN A 26 -4.51 7.32 6.81
CA GLN A 26 -3.46 7.43 7.84
C GLN A 26 -2.85 6.08 8.26
N LYS A 27 -2.93 5.05 7.39
CA LYS A 27 -2.20 3.80 7.59
C LYS A 27 -0.82 3.94 6.97
N ARG A 28 0.22 3.47 7.67
CA ARG A 28 1.56 3.40 7.09
C ARG A 28 1.57 2.33 6.00
N VAL A 29 1.91 2.72 4.78
CA VAL A 29 1.96 1.80 3.63
C VAL A 29 3.39 1.69 3.13
N VAL A 30 3.84 0.46 2.87
CA VAL A 30 5.10 0.16 2.18
C VAL A 30 4.75 -0.43 0.82
N GLY A 31 5.06 0.29 -0.25
CA GLY A 31 4.95 -0.21 -1.62
C GLY A 31 6.23 -0.93 -2.03
N VAL A 32 6.10 -2.09 -2.66
CA VAL A 32 7.22 -2.85 -3.23
C VAL A 32 6.90 -3.13 -4.70
N ASP A 33 7.78 -2.69 -5.60
CA ASP A 33 7.76 -3.05 -7.01
C ASP A 33 9.16 -3.53 -7.42
N ILE A 34 9.26 -4.25 -8.54
CA ILE A 34 10.52 -4.80 -9.05
C ILE A 34 11.04 -4.08 -10.30
N ASN A 35 10.23 -3.19 -10.90
CA ASN A 35 10.66 -2.31 -11.99
C ASN A 35 11.34 -1.04 -11.48
#